data_AF-A0A1V2AW26-F1
#
_entry.id   AF-A0A1V2AW26-F1
#
_cell.length_a   1.000
_cell.length_b   1.000
_cell.length_c   1.000
_cell.angle_alpha   90.00
_cell.angle_beta   90.00
_cell.angle_gamma   90.00
#
_symmetry.space_group_name_H-M   'P 1'
#
loop_
_entity.id
_entity.type
_entity.pdbx_description
1 polymer ?
#
loop_
_entity_poly.entity_id
_entity_poly.type
_entity_poly.pdbx_seq_one_letter_code
_entity_poly.pdbx_strand_id
1 'polypeptide(L)'
;MAQKETRVITVVDQKITGLPRGTYALLELYCTDLDCDCRNVYINVINQAFDAPLATISYGWEELAFYKEWMGGDDEMLAEFKGPALTTFATQSQFAQRWLEILTDILNTDVAYVNRLQQHYQLVKTSIKDKQIKK
;
A
#
# COMPACT_ATOMS: atom_id res chain seq x y z
N MET A 1 9.45 -0.84 19.00
CA MET A 1 8.33 0.11 18.93
C MET A 1 7.88 0.12 17.47
N ALA A 2 6.76 -0.53 17.13
CA ALA A 2 6.29 -0.64 15.74
C ALA A 2 4.75 -0.70 15.62
N GLN A 3 4.03 -0.59 16.74
CA GLN A 3 2.56 -0.67 16.77
C GLN A 3 1.85 0.69 16.65
N LYS A 4 2.58 1.81 16.48
CA LYS A 4 2.01 3.18 16.52
C LYS A 4 2.13 3.97 15.22
N GLU A 5 2.50 3.33 14.11
CA GLU A 5 2.79 4.04 12.85
C GLU A 5 1.80 3.75 11.72
N THR A 6 0.68 3.09 12.03
CA THR A 6 -0.43 2.91 11.10
C THR A 6 -1.09 4.26 10.82
N ARG A 7 -1.10 4.68 9.54
CA ARG A 7 -1.77 5.92 9.15
C ARG A 7 -3.28 5.74 9.23
N VAL A 8 -3.95 6.77 9.72
CA VAL A 8 -5.41 6.81 9.86
C VAL A 8 -5.94 8.05 9.15
N ILE A 9 -7.04 7.89 8.42
CA ILE A 9 -7.76 8.96 7.72
C ILE A 9 -9.17 9.06 8.31
N THR A 10 -9.54 10.25 8.77
CA THR A 10 -10.90 10.51 9.28
C THR A 10 -11.70 11.26 8.24
N VAL A 11 -12.75 10.63 7.72
CA VAL A 11 -13.73 11.25 6.82
C VAL A 11 -14.81 11.92 7.67
N VAL A 12 -14.78 13.26 7.68
CA VAL A 12 -15.73 14.08 8.46
C VAL A 12 -16.94 14.51 7.64
N ASP A 13 -16.80 14.71 6.32
CA ASP A 13 -17.86 15.15 5.43
C ASP A 13 -17.96 14.26 4.18
N GLN A 14 -19.02 13.47 4.14
CA GLN A 14 -19.33 12.59 3.02
C GLN A 14 -19.72 13.35 1.75
N LYS A 15 -20.31 14.55 1.85
CA LYS A 15 -20.72 15.32 0.66
C LYS A 15 -19.52 15.84 -0.12
N ILE A 16 -18.42 16.13 0.57
CA ILE A 16 -17.16 16.60 -0.04
C ILE A 16 -16.34 15.42 -0.54
N THR A 17 -16.26 14.34 0.24
CA THR A 17 -15.35 13.23 -0.05
C THR A 17 -15.96 12.14 -0.94
N GLY A 18 -17.29 12.02 -0.99
CA GLY A 18 -17.97 10.89 -1.60
C GLY A 18 -17.83 9.58 -0.81
N LEU A 19 -17.20 9.62 0.37
CA LEU A 19 -16.93 8.46 1.22
C LEU A 19 -17.81 8.46 2.46
N PRO A 20 -18.21 7.29 2.98
CA PRO A 20 -18.92 7.22 4.25
C PRO A 20 -18.12 7.89 5.37
N ARG A 21 -18.83 8.53 6.30
CA ARG A 21 -18.18 9.11 7.48
C ARG A 21 -17.57 7.99 8.32
N GLY A 22 -16.35 8.19 8.79
CA GLY A 22 -15.67 7.21 9.61
C GLY A 22 -14.17 7.39 9.66
N THR A 23 -13.54 6.51 10.44
CA THR A 23 -12.09 6.46 10.61
C THR A 23 -11.57 5.22 9.88
N TYR A 24 -10.66 5.44 8.95
CA TYR A 24 -10.13 4.43 8.07
C TYR A 24 -8.65 4.24 8.36
N ALA A 25 -8.22 3.00 8.60
CA ALA A 25 -6.80 2.68 8.75
C ALA A 25 -6.22 2.27 7.41
N LEU A 26 -4.99 2.72 7.14
CA LEU A 26 -4.19 2.26 6.02
C LEU A 26 -3.26 1.16 6.53
N LEU A 27 -3.65 -0.09 6.28
CA LEU A 27 -2.89 -1.26 6.71
C LEU A 27 -1.86 -1.62 5.63
N GLU A 28 -0.59 -1.47 5.98
CA GLU A 28 0.56 -1.77 5.11
C GLU A 28 0.88 -3.27 5.15
N LEU A 29 1.02 -3.88 3.98
CA LEU A 29 1.33 -5.30 3.79
C LEU A 29 2.57 -5.43 2.89
N TYR A 30 3.66 -5.96 3.47
CA TYR A 30 4.96 -6.09 2.80
C TYR A 30 5.28 -7.54 2.46
N CYS A 31 5.99 -7.75 1.36
CA CYS A 31 6.47 -9.08 0.95
C CYS A 31 7.46 -9.66 1.96
N THR A 32 7.16 -10.86 2.46
CA THR A 32 7.98 -11.55 3.48
C THR A 32 9.01 -12.52 2.92
N ASP A 33 9.05 -12.72 1.60
CA ASP A 33 10.07 -13.53 0.95
C ASP A 33 11.41 -12.77 0.93
N LEU A 34 12.48 -13.36 1.47
CA LEU A 34 13.79 -12.69 1.57
C LEU A 34 14.50 -12.56 0.23
N ASP A 35 14.18 -13.43 -0.73
CA ASP A 35 14.80 -13.43 -2.06
C ASP A 35 14.07 -12.51 -3.04
N CYS A 36 12.94 -11.94 -2.62
CA CYS A 36 12.10 -11.05 -3.41
C CYS A 36 12.36 -9.57 -3.08
N ASP A 37 12.94 -8.81 -4.02
CA ASP A 37 13.11 -7.36 -3.89
C ASP A 37 12.00 -6.57 -4.60
N CYS A 38 10.72 -6.88 -4.31
CA CYS A 38 9.60 -6.28 -5.03
C CYS A 38 9.46 -4.75 -4.87
N ARG A 39 10.11 -4.14 -3.87
CA ARG A 39 10.07 -2.68 -3.59
C ARG A 39 8.66 -2.07 -3.71
N ASN A 40 7.70 -2.79 -3.14
CA ASN A 40 6.28 -2.50 -3.23
C ASN A 40 5.62 -2.77 -1.87
N VAL A 41 4.50 -2.08 -1.61
CA VAL A 41 3.61 -2.29 -0.47
C VAL A 41 2.17 -2.39 -0.95
N TYR A 42 1.43 -3.36 -0.43
CA TYR A 42 -0.03 -3.34 -0.56
C TYR A 42 -0.63 -2.59 0.62
N ILE A 43 -1.54 -1.67 0.36
CA ILE A 43 -2.20 -0.84 1.35
C ILE A 43 -3.69 -1.19 1.33
N ASN A 44 -4.14 -1.84 2.40
CA ASN A 44 -5.55 -2.12 2.62
C ASN A 44 -6.18 -0.92 3.34
N VAL A 45 -7.23 -0.36 2.74
CA VAL A 45 -8.07 0.63 3.40
C VAL A 45 -9.17 -0.09 4.16
N ILE A 46 -9.09 -0.06 5.49
CA ILE A 46 -10.03 -0.80 6.35
C ILE A 46 -10.78 0.14 7.28
N ASN A 47 -12.01 -0.23 7.60
CA ASN A 47 -12.85 0.43 8.59
C ASN A 47 -13.69 -0.62 9.30
N GLN A 48 -13.90 -0.44 10.61
CA GLN A 48 -14.57 -1.43 11.46
C GLN A 48 -16.03 -1.71 11.07
N ALA A 49 -16.67 -0.84 10.28
CA ALA A 49 -18.05 -1.03 9.82
C ALA A 49 -18.15 -1.90 8.55
N PHE A 50 -17.03 -2.37 7.99
CA PHE A 50 -16.99 -3.19 6.78
C PHE A 50 -16.25 -4.51 7.07
N ASP A 51 -16.78 -5.62 6.55
CA ASP A 51 -16.21 -6.96 6.75
C ASP A 51 -14.97 -7.24 5.87
N ALA A 52 -14.70 -6.38 4.89
CA ALA A 52 -13.59 -6.49 3.96
C ALA A 52 -12.94 -5.11 3.71
N PRO A 53 -11.69 -5.07 3.22
CA PRO A 53 -11.08 -3.82 2.78
C PRO A 53 -11.94 -3.09 1.75
N LEU A 54 -12.05 -1.77 1.90
CA LEU A 54 -12.75 -0.92 0.94
C LEU A 54 -11.94 -0.74 -0.34
N ALA A 55 -10.61 -0.77 -0.22
CA ALA A 55 -9.67 -0.73 -1.33
C ALA A 55 -8.42 -1.54 -0.97
N THR A 56 -7.86 -2.22 -1.96
CA THR A 56 -6.49 -2.76 -1.90
C THR A 56 -5.69 -2.07 -2.98
N ILE A 57 -4.69 -1.29 -2.58
CA ILE A 57 -3.89 -0.45 -3.47
C ILE A 57 -2.43 -0.92 -3.39
N SER A 58 -1.83 -1.31 -4.51
CA SER A 58 -0.37 -1.49 -4.61
C SER A 58 0.30 -0.13 -4.69
N TYR A 59 1.49 0.01 -4.10
CA TYR A 59 2.34 1.17 -4.27
C TYR A 59 3.79 0.73 -4.41
N GLY A 60 4.25 0.69 -5.66
CA GLY A 60 5.66 0.51 -5.96
C GLY A 60 6.34 1.85 -6.25
N TRP A 61 7.49 2.09 -5.62
CA TRP A 61 8.19 3.37 -5.68
C TRP A 61 9.32 3.43 -6.72
N GLU A 62 9.65 2.31 -7.35
CA GLU A 62 10.62 2.28 -8.45
C GLU A 62 10.00 2.66 -9.81
N GLU A 63 10.86 2.95 -10.77
CA GLU A 63 10.47 3.16 -12.15
C GLU A 63 10.07 1.86 -12.86
N LEU A 64 9.29 1.97 -13.94
CA LEU A 64 8.78 0.80 -14.68
C LEU A 64 9.90 -0.14 -15.15
N ALA A 65 11.06 0.43 -15.51
CA ALA A 65 12.23 -0.32 -15.94
C ALA A 65 12.73 -1.30 -14.87
N PHE A 66 12.67 -0.93 -13.59
CA PHE A 66 13.03 -1.82 -12.48
C PHE A 66 12.11 -3.04 -12.44
N TYR A 67 10.78 -2.83 -12.50
CA TYR A 67 9.84 -3.95 -12.45
C TYR A 67 9.93 -4.84 -13.68
N LYS A 68 10.26 -4.26 -14.83
CA LYS A 68 10.50 -5.02 -16.06
C LYS A 68 11.74 -5.92 -15.95
N GLU A 69 12.79 -5.45 -15.30
CA GLU A 69 13.99 -6.26 -15.01
C GLU A 69 13.72 -7.32 -13.94
N TRP A 70 13.00 -6.95 -12.87
CA TRP A 70 12.77 -7.81 -11.72
C TRP A 70 11.74 -8.93 -11.98
N MET A 71 10.59 -8.62 -12.55
CA MET A 71 9.49 -9.57 -12.79
C MET A 71 9.43 -10.07 -14.24
N GLY A 72 9.92 -9.27 -15.20
CA GLY A 72 9.57 -9.44 -16.61
C GLY A 72 8.13 -9.01 -16.89
N GLY A 73 7.67 -9.26 -18.11
CA GLY A 73 6.31 -8.92 -18.55
C GLY A 73 6.23 -7.70 -19.47
N ASP A 74 5.00 -7.37 -19.87
CA ASP A 74 4.69 -6.19 -20.68
C ASP A 74 4.29 -5.00 -19.80
N ASP A 75 4.23 -3.82 -20.43
CA ASP A 75 3.98 -2.56 -19.73
C ASP A 75 2.54 -2.49 -19.16
N GLU A 76 1.58 -3.23 -19.72
CA GLU A 76 0.19 -3.29 -19.24
C GLU A 76 0.11 -4.07 -17.93
N MET A 77 0.76 -5.24 -17.86
CA MET A 77 0.87 -6.03 -16.64
C MET A 77 1.61 -5.27 -15.54
N LEU A 78 2.67 -4.54 -15.89
CA LEU A 78 3.51 -3.82 -14.94
C LEU A 78 2.93 -2.49 -14.48
N ALA A 79 1.85 -2.00 -15.11
CA ALA A 79 1.19 -0.76 -14.73
C ALA A 79 0.68 -0.78 -13.27
N GLU A 80 0.26 -1.95 -12.77
CA GLU A 80 -0.17 -2.11 -11.36
C GLU A 80 1.00 -2.02 -10.36
N PHE A 81 2.24 -2.24 -10.82
CA PHE A 81 3.42 -2.25 -9.96
C PHE A 81 4.09 -0.89 -9.82
N LYS A 82 3.92 0.01 -10.80
CA LYS A 82 4.47 1.37 -10.73
C LYS A 82 3.47 2.36 -10.13
N GLY A 83 3.86 2.99 -9.04
CA GLY A 83 3.05 3.99 -8.36
C GLY A 83 1.84 3.37 -7.66
N PRO A 84 0.88 4.20 -7.20
CA PRO A 84 -0.35 3.70 -6.61
C PRO A 84 -1.28 3.15 -7.71
N ALA A 85 -1.73 1.91 -7.56
CA ALA A 85 -2.72 1.30 -8.46
C ALA A 85 -3.68 0.39 -7.69
N LEU A 86 -4.92 0.26 -8.17
CA LEU A 86 -5.84 -0.74 -7.61
C LEU A 86 -5.34 -2.14 -7.96
N THR A 87 -5.23 -2.99 -6.95
CA THR A 87 -4.77 -4.37 -7.15
C THR A 87 -5.82 -5.18 -7.91
N THR A 88 -5.48 -5.70 -9.09
CA THR A 88 -6.43 -6.33 -10.03
C THR A 88 -7.11 -7.55 -9.43
N PHE A 89 -6.38 -8.37 -8.68
CA PHE A 89 -6.90 -9.62 -8.11
C PHE A 89 -7.51 -9.47 -6.72
N ALA A 90 -7.50 -8.26 -6.15
CA ALA A 90 -8.12 -7.99 -4.86
C ALA A 90 -9.61 -7.67 -5.02
N THR A 91 -10.42 -8.04 -4.03
CA THR A 91 -11.79 -7.54 -3.96
C THR A 91 -11.79 -6.05 -3.68
N GLN A 92 -12.48 -5.28 -4.53
CA GLN A 92 -12.60 -3.83 -4.43
C GLN A 92 -14.05 -3.45 -4.08
N SER A 93 -14.24 -2.46 -3.21
CA SER A 93 -15.57 -1.88 -2.97
C SER A 93 -15.89 -0.79 -4.00
N GLN A 94 -17.13 -0.33 -4.04
CA GLN A 94 -17.53 0.84 -4.84
C GLN A 94 -16.76 2.13 -4.49
N PHE A 95 -16.08 2.17 -3.34
CA PHE A 95 -15.29 3.31 -2.89
C PHE A 95 -13.81 3.23 -3.30
N ALA A 96 -13.38 2.13 -3.93
CA ALA A 96 -11.97 1.85 -4.18
C ALA A 96 -11.28 2.94 -5.01
N GLN A 97 -11.92 3.37 -6.11
CA GLN A 97 -11.38 4.44 -6.95
C GLN A 97 -11.16 5.75 -6.17
N ARG A 98 -12.10 6.08 -5.28
CA ARG A 98 -11.99 7.30 -4.47
C ARG A 98 -10.86 7.21 -3.45
N TRP A 99 -10.61 6.03 -2.89
CA TRP A 99 -9.46 5.79 -2.02
C TRP A 99 -8.14 5.81 -2.78
N LEU A 100 -8.10 5.33 -4.02
CA LEU A 100 -6.91 5.44 -4.88
C LEU A 100 -6.54 6.91 -5.10
N GLU A 101 -7.51 7.77 -5.43
CA GLU A 101 -7.30 9.21 -5.61
C GLU A 101 -6.72 9.86 -4.34
N ILE A 102 -7.34 9.61 -3.19
CA ILE A 102 -6.89 10.16 -1.90
C ILE A 102 -5.48 9.70 -1.56
N LEU A 103 -5.19 8.40 -1.74
CA LEU A 103 -3.86 7.87 -1.46
C LEU A 103 -2.83 8.43 -2.44
N THR A 104 -3.19 8.62 -3.71
CA THR A 104 -2.33 9.24 -4.72
C THR A 104 -1.96 10.67 -4.33
N ASP A 105 -2.93 11.49 -3.91
CA ASP A 105 -2.69 12.85 -3.43
C ASP A 105 -1.77 12.86 -2.20
N ILE A 106 -1.99 11.94 -1.27
CA ILE A 106 -1.14 11.77 -0.08
C ILE A 106 0.29 11.41 -0.48
N LEU A 107 0.48 10.42 -1.35
CA LEU A 107 1.82 9.97 -1.77
C LEU A 107 2.58 11.07 -2.53
N ASN A 108 1.86 11.91 -3.28
CA ASN A 108 2.46 13.03 -4.01
C ASN A 108 2.82 14.22 -3.11
N THR A 109 2.17 14.39 -1.97
CA THR A 109 2.34 15.59 -1.11
C THR A 109 3.07 15.33 0.19
N ASP A 110 3.05 14.09 0.69
CA ASP A 110 3.61 13.69 1.99
C ASP A 110 4.86 12.83 1.79
N VAL A 111 5.99 13.50 1.52
CA VAL A 111 7.31 12.84 1.35
C VAL A 111 7.71 12.03 2.59
N ALA A 112 7.33 12.49 3.79
CA ALA A 112 7.63 11.77 5.03
C ALA A 112 6.89 10.42 5.08
N TYR A 113 5.67 10.35 4.54
CA TYR A 113 4.96 9.09 4.43
C TYR A 113 5.60 8.13 3.43
N VAL A 114 5.98 8.61 2.24
CA VAL A 114 6.68 7.79 1.24
C VAL A 114 7.96 7.20 1.83
N ASN A 115 8.77 8.03 2.49
CA ASN A 115 10.00 7.58 3.17
C ASN A 115 9.71 6.52 4.24
N ARG A 116 8.63 6.70 5.01
CA ARG A 116 8.23 5.72 6.03
C ARG A 116 7.84 4.38 5.40
N LEU A 117 7.09 4.37 4.30
CA LEU A 117 6.71 3.14 3.60
C LEU A 117 7.95 2.34 3.14
N GLN A 118 8.95 3.03 2.61
CA GLN A 118 10.21 2.41 2.19
C GLN A 118 11.04 1.90 3.38
N GLN A 119 11.10 2.66 4.48
CA GLN A 119 11.78 2.25 5.71
C GLN A 119 11.13 1.02 6.33
N HIS A 120 9.79 0.98 6.40
CA HIS A 120 9.04 -0.16 6.90
C HIS A 120 9.30 -1.42 6.08
N TYR A 121 9.37 -1.31 4.74
CA TYR A 121 9.77 -2.42 3.88
C TYR A 121 11.13 -3.01 4.29
N GLN A 122 12.16 -2.16 4.47
CA GLN A 122 13.49 -2.60 4.89
C GLN A 122 13.49 -3.20 6.31
N LEU A 123 12.71 -2.63 7.23
CA LEU A 123 12.54 -3.17 8.58
C LEU A 123 11.90 -4.56 8.57
N VAL A 124 10.90 -4.80 7.72
CA VAL A 124 10.27 -6.11 7.56
C VAL A 124 11.27 -7.14 7.03
N LYS A 125 12.01 -6.82 5.95
CA LYS A 125 13.05 -7.72 5.40
C LYS A 125 14.11 -8.06 6.44
N THR A 126 14.61 -7.06 7.16
CA THR A 126 15.61 -7.24 8.23
C THR A 126 15.07 -8.11 9.36
N SER A 127 13.84 -7.83 9.83
CA SER A 127 13.19 -8.59 10.91
C SER A 127 12.99 -10.07 10.56
N ILE A 128 12.66 -10.37 9.30
CA ILE A 128 12.51 -11.76 8.84
C ILE A 128 13.86 -12.45 8.77
N LYS A 129 14.89 -11.78 8.24
CA LYS A 129 16.27 -12.31 8.18
C LYS A 129 16.79 -12.64 9.58
N ASP A 130 16.61 -11.75 10.54
CA ASP A 130 17.03 -11.96 11.93
C ASP A 130 16.30 -13.14 12.59
N LYS A 131 15.02 -13.34 12.28
CA LYS A 131 14.24 -14.50 12.77
C LYS A 131 14.71 -15.83 12.17
N GLN A 132 15.22 -15.83 10.94
CA GLN A 132 15.78 -17.03 10.32
C GLN A 132 17.16 -17.39 10.87
N ILE A 133 18.02 -16.40 11.14
CA ILE A 133 19.36 -16.63 11.72
C ILE A 133 19.29 -17.17 13.16
N LYS A 134 18.24 -16.82 13.90
CA LYS A 134 18.04 -17.25 15.30
C LYS A 134 17.36 -18.63 15.44
N LYS A 135 16.99 -19.29 14.35
CA LYS A 135 16.46 -20.65 14.32
C LYS A 135 17.56 -21.65 14.02
#